data_AF-A0A2Z5PIW3-F1
#
_entry.id   AF-A0A2Z5PIW3-F1
#
_cell.length_a   1.000
_cell.length_b   1.000
_cell.length_c   1.000
_cell.angle_alpha   90.00
_cell.angle_beta   90.00
_cell.angle_gamma   90.00
#
_symmetry.space_group_name_H-M   'P 1'
#
loop_
_entity.id
_entity.type
_entity.pdbx_description
1 polymer ?
#
loop_
_entity_poly.entity_id
_entity_poly.type
_entity_poly.pdbx_seq_one_letter_code
_entity_poly.pdbx_strand_id
1 'polypeptide(L)'
;MKIPKIYVEEELNDGDRVAIEKDGNAIIFLEKDEEYSGNGKLLYQVIYDDLAKYMSLDTLKKDVLIQYPDKHTFTYLKAGTKLISVPAEGYKVYPIMDFGFRVLKGYRLATLESKKGDLRYVNSPVSGTVIFMNEIPSERANYVFYMLEE
;
A
#
# COMPACT_ATOMS: atom_id res chain seq x y z
N MET A 1 11.99 -2.54 10.26
CA MET A 1 11.58 -1.29 9.56
C MET A 1 10.30 -0.80 10.20
N LYS A 2 10.10 0.52 10.28
CA LYS A 2 8.81 1.09 10.63
C LYS A 2 7.90 0.94 9.41
N ILE A 3 6.96 0.00 9.44
CA ILE A 3 6.02 -0.28 8.35
C ILE A 3 4.65 0.36 8.65
N PRO A 4 3.91 0.82 7.64
CA PRO A 4 2.55 1.29 7.73
C PRO A 4 1.66 0.17 8.20
N LYS A 5 0.57 0.58 8.81
CA LYS A 5 -0.56 -0.30 9.01
C LYS A 5 -1.49 -0.11 7.83
N ILE A 6 -1.83 -1.20 7.15
CA ILE A 6 -2.90 -1.21 6.15
C ILE A 6 -4.14 -1.75 6.84
N TYR A 7 -5.26 -1.11 6.61
CA TYR A 7 -6.59 -1.52 7.04
C TYR A 7 -7.43 -1.78 5.79
N VAL A 8 -8.12 -2.91 5.73
CA VAL A 8 -8.93 -3.31 4.57
C VAL A 8 -10.35 -3.61 5.00
N GLU A 9 -11.32 -3.15 4.21
CA GLU A 9 -12.74 -3.37 4.43
C GLU A 9 -13.10 -4.86 4.46
N GLU A 10 -13.97 -5.26 5.39
CA GLU A 10 -14.52 -6.63 5.48
C GLU A 10 -13.46 -7.75 5.58
N GLU A 11 -12.27 -7.46 6.12
CA GLU A 11 -11.23 -8.45 6.37
C GLU A 11 -11.23 -8.90 7.84
N LEU A 12 -12.34 -9.49 8.30
CA LEU A 12 -12.61 -9.78 9.71
C LEU A 12 -11.45 -10.56 10.37
N ASN A 13 -10.78 -9.93 11.33
CA ASN A 13 -9.68 -10.50 12.09
C ASN A 13 -9.57 -9.87 13.49
N ASP A 14 -8.67 -10.39 14.33
CA ASP A 14 -8.40 -9.89 15.69
C ASP A 14 -7.42 -8.71 15.73
N GLY A 15 -7.16 -8.08 14.58
CA GLY A 15 -6.26 -6.93 14.42
C GLY A 15 -6.88 -5.60 14.84
N ASP A 16 -6.08 -4.53 14.77
CA ASP A 16 -6.58 -3.18 15.01
C ASP A 16 -7.67 -2.84 13.98
N ARG A 17 -8.66 -2.04 14.39
CA ARG A 17 -9.80 -1.68 13.53
C ARG A 17 -9.90 -0.17 13.36
N VAL A 18 -10.38 0.25 12.20
CA VAL A 18 -10.74 1.64 11.93
C VAL A 18 -12.14 1.69 11.34
N ALA A 19 -13.00 2.52 11.89
CA ALA A 19 -14.33 2.78 11.38
C ALA A 19 -14.32 4.01 10.47
N ILE A 20 -14.88 3.85 9.28
CA ILE A 20 -15.08 4.92 8.30
C ILE A 20 -16.56 5.28 8.29
N GLU A 21 -16.84 6.48 8.74
CA GLU A 21 -18.18 7.01 8.97
C GLU A 21 -18.48 8.16 8.01
N LYS A 22 -19.77 8.46 7.82
CA LYS A 22 -20.26 9.60 7.01
C LYS A 22 -19.64 9.64 5.61
N ASP A 23 -19.67 8.51 4.89
CA ASP A 23 -19.14 8.36 3.51
C ASP A 23 -17.65 8.70 3.34
N GLY A 24 -16.85 8.55 4.40
CA GLY A 24 -15.41 8.83 4.39
C GLY A 24 -15.02 10.12 5.09
N ASN A 25 -15.98 10.89 5.63
CA ASN A 25 -15.71 12.17 6.29
C ASN A 25 -15.28 12.03 7.76
N ALA A 26 -15.48 10.87 8.38
CA ALA A 26 -15.03 10.60 9.73
C ALA A 26 -14.26 9.28 9.78
N ILE A 27 -13.08 9.31 10.39
CA ILE A 27 -12.19 8.17 10.56
C ILE A 27 -11.97 8.00 12.06
N ILE A 28 -12.38 6.85 12.59
CA ILE A 28 -12.32 6.55 14.02
C ILE A 28 -11.45 5.31 14.21
N PHE A 29 -10.27 5.51 14.80
CA PHE A 29 -9.41 4.38 15.20
C PHE A 29 -9.97 3.79 16.49
N LEU A 30 -10.37 2.53 16.44
CA LEU A 30 -10.98 1.84 17.58
C LEU A 30 -9.90 1.26 18.49
N GLU A 31 -10.15 1.28 19.79
CA GLU A 31 -9.30 0.59 20.74
C GLU A 31 -9.44 -0.93 20.61
N LYS A 32 -8.45 -1.63 21.14
CA LYS A 32 -8.48 -3.09 21.20
C LYS A 32 -9.66 -3.51 22.08
N ASP A 33 -10.48 -4.43 21.57
CA ASP A 33 -11.69 -4.95 22.22
C ASP A 33 -12.84 -3.93 22.38
N GLU A 34 -12.75 -2.73 21.80
CA GLU A 34 -13.86 -1.77 21.79
C GLU A 34 -15.03 -2.29 20.94
N GLU A 35 -16.23 -2.34 21.51
CA GLU A 35 -17.45 -2.67 20.76
C GLU A 35 -17.89 -1.49 19.91
N TYR A 36 -17.84 -1.66 18.59
CA TYR A 36 -18.32 -0.65 17.66
C TYR A 36 -19.82 -0.83 17.40
N SER A 37 -20.61 0.15 17.82
CA SER A 37 -22.08 0.17 17.65
C SER A 37 -22.54 1.09 16.50
N GLY A 38 -21.61 1.59 15.68
CA GLY A 38 -21.90 2.46 14.54
C GLY A 38 -22.38 1.70 13.31
N ASN A 39 -22.78 2.45 12.28
CA ASN A 39 -23.24 1.92 10.99
C ASN A 39 -22.22 2.15 9.86
N GLY A 40 -21.05 2.68 10.18
CA GLY A 40 -19.97 2.92 9.23
C GLY A 40 -19.27 1.63 8.78
N LYS A 41 -18.34 1.79 7.84
CA LYS A 41 -17.54 0.67 7.33
C LYS A 41 -16.41 0.35 8.30
N LEU A 42 -16.28 -0.90 8.69
CA LEU A 42 -15.13 -1.38 9.47
C LEU A 42 -14.04 -1.91 8.56
N LEU A 43 -12.84 -1.36 8.72
CA LEU A 43 -11.62 -1.83 8.08
C LEU A 43 -10.72 -2.45 9.15
N TYR A 44 -10.11 -3.58 8.82
CA TYR A 44 -9.33 -4.41 9.71
C TYR A 44 -7.87 -4.37 9.31
N GLN A 45 -6.98 -4.28 10.29
CA GLN A 45 -5.55 -4.24 10.02
C GLN A 45 -5.09 -5.56 9.41
N VAL A 46 -4.41 -5.47 8.28
CA VAL A 46 -3.74 -6.60 7.63
C VAL A 46 -2.23 -6.37 7.71
N ILE A 47 -1.49 -7.36 8.20
CA ILE A 47 -0.05 -7.27 8.38
C ILE A 47 0.61 -8.17 7.33
N TYR A 48 1.57 -7.63 6.59
CA TYR A 48 2.33 -8.37 5.56
C TYR A 48 1.46 -9.03 4.50
N ASP A 49 0.36 -8.37 4.10
CA ASP A 49 -0.46 -8.90 3.01
C ASP A 49 -0.15 -8.23 1.67
N ASP A 50 -0.25 -9.03 0.60
CA ASP A 50 -0.08 -8.59 -0.78
C ASP A 50 -1.29 -7.77 -1.19
N LEU A 51 -1.09 -6.47 -1.45
CA LEU A 51 -2.16 -5.56 -1.86
C LEU A 51 -2.88 -6.06 -3.13
N ALA A 52 -2.21 -6.85 -3.97
CA ALA A 52 -2.81 -7.49 -5.14
C ALA A 52 -4.07 -8.30 -4.81
N LYS A 53 -4.15 -8.90 -3.61
CA LYS A 53 -5.35 -9.67 -3.19
C LYS A 53 -6.61 -8.82 -3.19
N TYR A 54 -6.46 -7.55 -2.84
CA TYR A 54 -7.56 -6.58 -2.75
C TYR A 54 -7.79 -5.81 -4.05
N MET A 55 -7.09 -6.17 -5.12
CA MET A 55 -7.20 -5.55 -6.44
C MET A 55 -7.87 -6.48 -7.45
N SER A 56 -8.59 -5.87 -8.40
CA SER A 56 -9.07 -6.47 -9.63
C SER A 56 -8.35 -5.78 -10.78
N LEU A 57 -7.37 -6.46 -11.39
CA LEU A 57 -6.43 -5.84 -12.32
C LEU A 57 -5.67 -4.68 -11.65
N ASP A 58 -5.97 -3.45 -12.03
CA ASP A 58 -5.38 -2.21 -11.52
C ASP A 58 -6.31 -1.48 -10.53
N THR A 59 -7.49 -2.02 -10.23
CA THR A 59 -8.52 -1.29 -9.48
C THR A 59 -8.79 -1.94 -8.12
N LEU A 60 -8.83 -1.15 -7.05
CA LEU A 60 -9.17 -1.65 -5.70
C LEU A 60 -10.61 -2.17 -5.64
N LYS A 61 -10.79 -3.38 -5.10
CA LYS A 61 -12.10 -4.02 -4.89
C LYS A 61 -12.80 -3.57 -3.61
N LYS A 62 -12.00 -3.14 -2.62
CA LYS A 62 -12.40 -2.84 -1.26
C LYS A 62 -11.81 -1.51 -0.86
N ASP A 63 -12.44 -0.84 0.11
CA ASP A 63 -11.86 0.34 0.73
C ASP A 63 -10.58 -0.03 1.50
N VAL A 64 -9.56 0.81 1.38
CA VAL A 64 -8.25 0.62 2.03
C VAL A 64 -7.85 1.90 2.74
N LEU A 65 -7.41 1.79 3.99
CA LEU A 65 -6.77 2.88 4.72
C LEU A 65 -5.33 2.50 5.03
N ILE A 66 -4.40 3.40 4.72
CA ILE A 66 -2.98 3.24 5.05
C ILE A 66 -2.63 4.26 6.10
N GLN A 67 -2.21 3.81 7.28
CA GLN A 67 -1.67 4.65 8.33
C GLN A 67 -0.15 4.59 8.30
N TYR A 68 0.49 5.73 8.04
CA TYR A 68 1.94 5.81 7.94
C TYR A 68 2.62 5.72 9.31
N PRO A 69 3.93 5.39 9.36
CA PRO A 69 4.60 5.11 10.63
C PRO A 69 4.78 6.31 11.56
N ASP A 70 4.50 7.52 11.07
CA ASP A 70 4.46 8.74 11.87
C ASP A 70 3.22 8.82 12.79
N LYS A 71 2.23 7.93 12.60
CA LYS A 71 0.94 7.88 13.32
C LYS A 71 0.03 9.11 13.11
N HIS A 72 0.45 10.06 12.30
CA HIS A 72 -0.27 11.31 12.06
C HIS A 72 -0.81 11.37 10.64
N THR A 73 -0.14 10.73 9.69
CA THR A 73 -0.54 10.74 8.29
C THR A 73 -1.25 9.44 7.96
N PHE A 74 -2.35 9.54 7.22
CA PHE A 74 -3.05 8.39 6.67
C PHE A 74 -3.61 8.73 5.28
N THR A 75 -3.82 7.71 4.46
CA THR A 75 -4.45 7.82 3.16
C THR A 75 -5.60 6.82 3.08
N TYR A 76 -6.80 7.32 2.79
CA TYR A 76 -7.99 6.51 2.59
C TYR A 76 -8.30 6.43 1.09
N LEU A 77 -8.35 5.21 0.57
CA LEU A 77 -8.60 4.87 -0.82
C LEU A 77 -9.93 4.14 -0.90
N LYS A 78 -10.88 4.67 -1.66
CA LYS A 78 -12.17 4.03 -1.88
C LYS A 78 -12.04 2.88 -2.88
N ALA A 79 -12.91 1.88 -2.76
CA ALA A 79 -13.12 0.88 -3.79
C ALA A 79 -13.39 1.58 -5.15
N GLY A 80 -12.84 1.02 -6.22
CA GLY A 80 -12.83 1.64 -7.55
C GLY A 80 -11.64 2.56 -7.81
N THR A 81 -10.80 2.86 -6.80
CA THR A 81 -9.55 3.60 -7.01
C THR A 81 -8.59 2.79 -7.87
N LYS A 82 -8.08 3.42 -8.93
CA LYS A 82 -7.06 2.82 -9.81
C LYS A 82 -5.67 3.06 -9.24
N LEU A 83 -4.88 1.99 -9.20
CA LEU A 83 -3.49 1.99 -8.77
C LEU A 83 -2.62 1.41 -9.89
N ILE A 84 -1.47 2.04 -10.10
CA ILE A 84 -0.46 1.57 -11.05
C ILE A 84 0.52 0.70 -10.29
N SER A 85 0.63 -0.58 -10.67
CA SER A 85 1.68 -1.46 -10.18
C SER A 85 2.96 -1.25 -10.99
N VAL A 86 4.08 -1.11 -10.29
CA VAL A 86 5.41 -0.93 -10.89
C VAL A 86 6.33 -2.02 -10.34
N PRO A 87 6.50 -3.14 -11.08
CA PRO A 87 7.36 -4.23 -10.65
C PRO A 87 8.84 -3.86 -10.75
N ALA A 88 9.62 -4.32 -9.78
CA ALA A 88 11.06 -4.19 -9.72
C ALA A 88 11.69 -5.57 -9.59
N GLU A 89 11.95 -6.18 -10.76
CA GLU A 89 12.39 -7.57 -10.89
C GLU A 89 13.77 -7.66 -11.55
N GLY A 90 14.66 -8.47 -10.99
CA GLY A 90 16.04 -8.62 -11.46
C GLY A 90 16.83 -9.71 -10.74
N TYR A 91 18.13 -9.83 -11.09
CA TYR A 91 19.00 -10.78 -10.39
C TYR A 91 19.27 -10.34 -8.94
N LYS A 92 19.50 -9.02 -8.75
CA LYS A 92 19.54 -8.39 -7.43
C LYS A 92 18.85 -7.03 -7.49
N VAL A 93 17.96 -6.76 -6.55
CA VAL A 93 17.11 -5.56 -6.55
C VAL A 93 17.42 -4.72 -5.33
N TYR A 94 17.58 -3.42 -5.55
CA TYR A 94 17.78 -2.41 -4.52
C TYR A 94 16.62 -1.40 -4.61
N PRO A 95 15.48 -1.67 -3.95
CA PRO A 95 14.33 -0.77 -3.96
C PRO A 95 14.51 0.36 -2.94
N ILE A 96 13.76 1.45 -3.12
CA ILE A 96 13.46 2.37 -2.02
C ILE A 96 12.54 1.62 -1.04
N MET A 97 13.03 1.41 0.18
CA MET A 97 12.28 0.74 1.25
C MET A 97 11.40 1.75 1.99
N ASP A 98 10.55 2.45 1.26
CA ASP A 98 9.64 3.47 1.76
C ASP A 98 8.35 3.51 0.90
N PHE A 99 7.31 4.17 1.43
CA PHE A 99 6.00 4.39 0.79
C PHE A 99 5.36 5.64 1.46
N GLY A 100 4.24 6.10 0.93
CA GLY A 100 3.57 7.31 1.43
C GLY A 100 4.21 8.62 1.01
N PHE A 101 5.04 8.59 -0.04
CA PHE A 101 5.75 9.76 -0.52
C PHE A 101 5.39 10.07 -1.97
N ARG A 102 5.40 11.37 -2.28
CA ARG A 102 5.13 11.88 -3.62
C ARG A 102 6.38 11.74 -4.50
N VAL A 103 6.17 11.37 -5.75
CA VAL A 103 7.20 11.23 -6.79
C VAL A 103 6.76 11.91 -8.08
N LEU A 104 7.75 12.28 -8.89
CA LEU A 104 7.52 12.73 -10.27
C LEU A 104 7.72 11.58 -11.25
N LYS A 105 7.12 11.69 -12.43
CA LYS A 105 7.42 10.80 -13.56
C LYS A 105 8.94 10.75 -13.82
N GLY A 106 9.47 9.53 -13.93
CA GLY A 106 10.90 9.28 -14.12
C GLY A 106 11.70 9.17 -12.82
N TYR A 107 11.09 9.42 -11.65
CA TYR A 107 11.75 9.23 -10.35
C TYR A 107 12.18 7.77 -10.17
N ARG A 108 13.42 7.55 -9.72
CA ARG A 108 13.97 6.19 -9.57
C ARG A 108 13.39 5.52 -8.32
N LEU A 109 12.64 4.44 -8.52
CA LEU A 109 12.04 3.62 -7.45
C LEU A 109 12.96 2.47 -7.02
N ALA A 110 13.69 1.87 -7.97
CA ALA A 110 14.63 0.80 -7.68
C ALA A 110 15.83 0.78 -8.64
N THR A 111 16.92 0.19 -8.19
CA THR A 111 18.07 -0.20 -9.04
C THR A 111 18.11 -1.72 -9.17
N LEU A 112 18.27 -2.21 -10.39
CA LEU A 112 18.38 -3.63 -10.72
C LEU A 112 19.81 -3.92 -11.16
N GLU A 113 20.44 -4.89 -10.51
CA GLU A 113 21.80 -5.34 -10.85
C GLU A 113 21.72 -6.68 -11.58
N SER A 114 22.41 -6.79 -12.72
CA SER A 114 22.54 -8.03 -13.49
C SER A 114 23.54 -8.99 -12.84
N LYS A 115 23.59 -10.24 -13.30
CA LYS A 115 24.64 -11.20 -12.88
C LYS A 115 26.07 -10.71 -13.15
N LYS A 116 26.23 -9.76 -14.07
CA LYS A 116 27.52 -9.18 -14.46
C LYS A 116 27.82 -7.84 -13.77
N GLY A 117 26.93 -7.36 -12.90
CA GLY A 117 27.06 -6.05 -12.24
C GLY A 117 26.51 -4.87 -13.06
N ASP A 118 25.88 -5.10 -14.22
CA ASP A 118 25.28 -4.03 -15.01
C ASP A 118 24.02 -3.50 -14.31
N LEU A 119 23.90 -2.17 -14.24
CA LEU A 119 22.79 -1.52 -13.55
C LEU A 119 21.69 -1.10 -14.53
N ARG A 120 20.44 -1.39 -14.17
CA ARG A 120 19.22 -0.85 -14.77
C ARG A 120 18.38 -0.16 -13.70
N TYR A 121 17.46 0.69 -14.10
CA TYR A 121 16.62 1.45 -13.18
C TYR A 121 15.15 1.18 -13.44
N VAL A 122 14.39 1.06 -12.36
CA VAL A 122 12.93 1.09 -12.37
C VAL A 122 12.55 2.50 -11.98
N ASN A 123 11.97 3.23 -12.94
CA ASN A 123 11.53 4.59 -12.73
C ASN A 123 10.01 4.63 -12.68
N SER A 124 9.48 5.58 -11.91
CA SER A 124 8.06 5.81 -11.83
C SER A 124 7.50 6.20 -13.21
N PRO A 125 6.42 5.55 -13.68
CA PRO A 125 5.84 5.84 -15.00
C PRO A 125 5.05 7.15 -15.05
N VAL A 126 4.61 7.64 -13.88
CA VAL A 126 3.71 8.79 -13.72
C VAL A 126 4.15 9.66 -12.54
N SER A 127 3.62 10.88 -12.45
CA SER A 127 3.71 11.66 -11.21
C SER A 127 2.57 11.22 -10.29
N GLY A 128 2.83 11.16 -8.98
CA GLY A 128 1.82 10.67 -8.04
C GLY A 128 2.41 10.30 -6.69
N THR A 129 1.71 9.46 -5.95
CA THR A 129 2.12 8.99 -4.63
C THR A 129 2.40 7.50 -4.67
N VAL A 130 3.55 7.08 -4.14
CA VAL A 130 3.79 5.66 -3.85
C VAL A 130 2.98 5.32 -2.61
N ILE A 131 1.93 4.52 -2.78
CA ILE A 131 0.96 4.21 -1.73
C ILE A 131 1.46 3.05 -0.86
N PHE A 132 2.02 2.02 -1.49
CA PHE A 132 2.49 0.82 -0.81
C PHE A 132 3.61 0.13 -1.59
N MET A 133 4.34 -0.75 -0.91
CA MET A 133 5.39 -1.56 -1.50
C MET A 133 5.50 -2.88 -0.73
N ASN A 134 5.56 -4.00 -1.45
CA ASN A 134 5.83 -5.31 -0.86
C ASN A 134 6.73 -6.17 -1.74
N GLU A 135 7.30 -7.20 -1.13
CA GLU A 135 8.02 -8.26 -1.83
C GLU A 135 7.01 -9.10 -2.64
N ILE A 136 7.42 -9.51 -3.84
CA ILE A 136 6.62 -10.39 -4.69
C ILE A 136 6.67 -11.80 -4.08
N PRO A 137 5.53 -12.41 -3.69
CA PRO A 137 5.54 -13.65 -2.91
C PRO A 137 6.31 -14.82 -3.55
N SER A 138 6.29 -14.93 -4.87
CA SER A 138 6.99 -15.97 -5.64
C SER A 138 8.45 -15.65 -5.97
N GLU A 139 8.88 -14.40 -5.79
CA GLU A 139 10.17 -13.91 -6.25
C GLU A 139 10.94 -13.23 -5.12
N ARG A 140 11.67 -14.04 -4.36
CA ARG A 140 12.44 -13.55 -3.21
C ARG A 140 13.39 -12.42 -3.62
N ALA A 141 13.40 -11.35 -2.84
CA ALA A 141 14.12 -10.11 -3.04
C ALA A 141 13.76 -9.35 -4.34
N ASN A 142 12.57 -9.56 -4.88
CA ASN A 142 11.95 -8.73 -5.92
C ASN A 142 10.70 -8.06 -5.35
N TYR A 143 10.37 -6.87 -5.84
CA TYR A 143 9.39 -6.01 -5.18
C TYR A 143 8.42 -5.41 -6.17
N VAL A 144 7.24 -5.03 -5.69
CA VAL A 144 6.26 -4.27 -6.46
C VAL A 144 5.88 -3.00 -5.70
N PHE A 145 5.86 -1.88 -6.40
CA PHE A 145 5.34 -0.61 -5.90
C PHE A 145 3.92 -0.42 -6.40
N TYR A 146 3.03 0.06 -5.53
CA TYR A 146 1.68 0.48 -5.92
C TYR A 146 1.59 2.00 -5.84
N MET A 147 1.17 2.61 -6.94
CA MET A 147 1.14 4.07 -7.10
C MET A 147 -0.26 4.58 -7.37
N LEU A 148 -0.58 5.73 -6.79
CA LEU A 148 -1.75 6.53 -7.12
C LEU A 148 -1.29 7.72 -7.97
N GLU A 149 -1.76 7.81 -9.22
CA GLU A 149 -1.50 8.95 -10.10
C GLU A 149 -2.20 10.22 -9.57
N GLU A 150 -1.57 11.38 -9.76
CA GLU A 150 -2.10 12.70 -9.32
C GLU A 150 -3.22 13.26 -10.21
#